data_AF-A0A2E3HT02-F1
#
_entry.id   AF-A0A2E3HT02-F1
#
_cell.length_a   1.000
_cell.length_b   1.000
_cell.length_c   1.000
_cell.angle_alpha   90.00
_cell.angle_beta   90.00
_cell.angle_gamma   90.00
#
_symmetry.space_group_name_H-M   'P 1'
#
loop_
_entity.id
_entity.type
_entity.pdbx_description
1 polymer ?
#
loop_
_entity_poly.entity_id
_entity_poly.type
_entity_poly.pdbx_seq_one_letter_code
_entity_poly.pdbx_strand_id
1 'polypeptide(L)'
;MVYSREIEGQVYTFGVSGKLWRDALLMYDHQTRSLWSHITGQAVEGECQGKQLKILVSMPKITWQFWETHYPETKVLSVGDNIDRFGQQREDEAWDGYQRYHQSSNAGISGTRYNDFRLKNKEKVVGVRIAENYRAYPFSVFKKTAIVNDTIAQRPVLVFHHNKSGATAVFLRFVGTKRLTFVNSVDYLVQDEQTETLWNLITGIAVEGKLKGKRLQRYPAVNVYWFAWARYHPATTVYR
;
A
#
# COMPACT_ATOMS: atom_id res chain seq x y z
N MET A 1 -3.05 1.20 -4.24
CA MET A 1 -3.64 -0.11 -4.60
C MET A 1 -3.53 -0.24 -6.09
N VAL A 2 -3.27 -1.44 -6.59
CA VAL A 2 -3.22 -1.73 -8.02
C VAL A 2 -4.06 -2.98 -8.24
N TYR A 3 -4.93 -2.98 -9.23
CA TYR A 3 -5.79 -4.11 -9.55
C TYR A 3 -5.53 -4.58 -10.98
N SER A 4 -5.72 -5.87 -11.23
CA SER A 4 -5.87 -6.39 -12.58
C SER A 4 -7.13 -5.77 -13.18
N ARG A 5 -7.01 -5.24 -14.38
CA ARG A 5 -8.15 -4.81 -15.18
C ARG A 5 -8.80 -5.94 -15.97
N GLU A 6 -8.21 -7.13 -15.91
CA GLU A 6 -8.76 -8.34 -16.53
C GLU A 6 -9.64 -9.09 -15.53
N ILE A 7 -10.88 -9.37 -15.95
CA ILE A 7 -11.90 -10.06 -15.18
C ILE A 7 -12.49 -11.13 -16.10
N GLU A 8 -12.36 -12.40 -15.72
CA GLU A 8 -12.91 -13.53 -16.50
C GLU A 8 -12.48 -13.53 -17.98
N GLY A 9 -11.23 -13.12 -18.25
CA GLY A 9 -10.67 -13.05 -19.61
C GLY A 9 -11.03 -11.80 -20.40
N GLN A 10 -11.90 -10.93 -19.88
CA GLN A 10 -12.25 -9.64 -20.49
C GLN A 10 -11.45 -8.50 -19.86
N VAL A 11 -10.96 -7.60 -20.70
CA VAL A 11 -10.27 -6.39 -20.25
C VAL A 11 -11.27 -5.26 -20.04
N TYR A 12 -11.26 -4.69 -18.84
CA TYR A 12 -12.05 -3.54 -18.45
C TYR A 12 -11.20 -2.26 -18.42
N THR A 13 -11.85 -1.10 -18.51
CA THR A 13 -11.23 0.20 -18.30
C THR A 13 -12.05 0.94 -17.24
N PHE A 14 -11.38 1.71 -16.39
CA PHE A 14 -11.99 2.31 -15.21
C PHE A 14 -11.89 3.83 -15.23
N GLY A 15 -12.93 4.49 -14.72
CA GLY A 15 -12.96 5.92 -14.49
C GLY A 15 -13.34 6.26 -13.04
N VAL A 16 -13.22 7.54 -12.70
CA VAL A 16 -13.63 8.10 -11.41
C VAL A 16 -15.11 8.45 -11.49
N SER A 17 -15.95 7.89 -10.60
CA SER A 17 -17.41 8.12 -10.68
C SER A 17 -17.88 9.43 -10.06
N GLY A 18 -17.03 10.08 -9.25
CA GLY A 18 -17.43 11.21 -8.39
C GLY A 18 -18.28 10.81 -7.17
N LYS A 19 -18.68 9.54 -7.05
CA LYS A 19 -19.45 9.02 -5.92
C LYS A 19 -18.54 8.53 -4.80
N LEU A 20 -19.03 8.69 -3.57
CA LEU A 20 -18.40 8.13 -2.38
C LEU A 20 -19.32 7.10 -1.74
N TRP A 21 -18.72 5.97 -1.33
CA TRP A 21 -19.35 5.02 -0.43
C TRP A 21 -18.47 4.89 0.81
N ARG A 22 -19.04 5.15 2.00
CA ARG A 22 -18.30 5.14 3.27
C ARG A 22 -17.07 6.07 3.25
N ASP A 23 -17.20 7.24 2.61
CA ASP A 23 -16.13 8.24 2.40
C ASP A 23 -14.94 7.74 1.56
N ALA A 24 -15.14 6.67 0.80
CA ALA A 24 -14.18 6.13 -0.14
C ALA A 24 -14.75 6.21 -1.56
N LEU A 25 -13.90 6.58 -2.52
CA LEU A 25 -14.25 6.67 -3.93
C LEU A 25 -14.84 5.35 -4.47
N LEU A 26 -15.89 5.47 -5.27
CA LEU A 26 -16.28 4.40 -6.20
C LEU A 26 -15.67 4.67 -7.57
N MET A 27 -14.99 3.68 -8.12
CA MET A 27 -14.64 3.66 -9.55
C MET A 27 -15.86 3.19 -10.34
N TYR A 28 -15.91 3.47 -11.63
CA TYR A 28 -16.83 2.79 -12.55
C TYR A 28 -16.04 2.12 -13.66
N ASP A 29 -16.56 1.04 -14.24
CA ASP A 29 -16.02 0.49 -15.49
C ASP A 29 -16.77 1.03 -16.72
N HIS A 30 -16.06 1.27 -17.82
CA HIS A 30 -16.67 1.85 -19.02
C HIS A 30 -17.60 0.87 -19.76
N GLN A 31 -17.41 -0.43 -19.58
CA GLN A 31 -18.09 -1.50 -20.32
C GLN A 31 -19.55 -1.66 -19.85
N THR A 32 -19.74 -1.76 -18.53
CA THR A 32 -21.03 -2.08 -17.90
C THR A 32 -21.55 -0.96 -17.01
N ARG A 33 -20.73 0.07 -16.76
CA ARG A 33 -21.03 1.17 -15.82
C ARG A 33 -21.24 0.70 -14.38
N SER A 34 -20.77 -0.50 -14.03
CA SER A 34 -20.83 -1.01 -12.66
C SER A 34 -19.94 -0.17 -11.75
N LEU A 35 -20.32 -0.05 -10.49
CA LEU A 35 -19.56 0.70 -9.48
C LEU A 35 -18.69 -0.23 -8.64
N TRP A 36 -17.43 0.15 -8.47
CA TRP A 36 -16.40 -0.66 -7.83
C TRP A 36 -15.78 0.07 -6.65
N SER A 37 -15.68 -0.57 -5.50
CA SER A 37 -14.95 -0.03 -4.36
C SER A 37 -13.45 -0.07 -4.64
N HIS A 38 -12.78 1.08 -4.65
CA HIS A 38 -11.32 1.11 -4.82
C HIS A 38 -10.57 0.48 -3.64
N ILE A 39 -11.17 0.46 -2.44
CA ILE A 39 -10.58 -0.12 -1.23
C ILE A 39 -10.56 -1.64 -1.29
N THR A 40 -11.68 -2.24 -1.67
CA THR A 40 -11.84 -3.71 -1.63
C THR A 40 -11.64 -4.37 -2.99
N GLY A 41 -11.86 -3.64 -4.09
CA GLY A 41 -11.90 -4.18 -5.45
C GLY A 41 -13.23 -4.85 -5.80
N GLN A 42 -14.24 -4.83 -4.93
CA GLN A 42 -15.53 -5.45 -5.19
C GLN A 42 -16.43 -4.51 -6.01
N ALA A 43 -17.15 -5.07 -6.99
CA ALA A 43 -18.29 -4.41 -7.62
C ALA A 43 -19.49 -4.42 -6.67
N VAL A 44 -19.96 -3.23 -6.30
CA VAL A 44 -21.02 -3.03 -5.30
C VAL A 44 -22.38 -2.79 -5.92
N GLU A 45 -22.43 -2.39 -7.19
CA GLU A 45 -23.66 -2.05 -7.93
C GLU A 45 -23.42 -2.24 -9.43
N GLY A 46 -24.45 -2.66 -10.16
CA GLY A 46 -24.42 -2.85 -11.62
C GLY A 46 -24.25 -4.31 -12.04
N GLU A 47 -24.06 -4.54 -13.33
CA GLU A 47 -23.98 -5.88 -13.94
C GLU A 47 -22.87 -6.75 -13.33
N CYS A 48 -21.75 -6.14 -12.96
CA CYS A 48 -20.63 -6.86 -12.36
C CYS A 48 -20.80 -7.09 -10.85
N GLN A 49 -21.93 -6.74 -10.24
CA GLN A 49 -22.13 -6.82 -8.79
C GLN A 49 -21.74 -8.19 -8.23
N GLY A 50 -20.96 -8.18 -7.15
CA GLY A 50 -20.41 -9.40 -6.52
C GLY A 50 -19.08 -9.86 -7.10
N LYS A 51 -18.68 -9.43 -8.31
CA LYS A 51 -17.35 -9.69 -8.85
C LYS A 51 -16.27 -8.96 -8.05
N GLN A 52 -15.06 -9.51 -8.08
CA GLN A 52 -13.93 -9.07 -7.27
C GLN A 52 -12.69 -8.88 -8.14
N LEU A 53 -12.13 -7.67 -8.13
CA LEU A 53 -10.86 -7.38 -8.78
C LEU A 53 -9.71 -8.09 -8.06
N LYS A 54 -8.80 -8.67 -8.85
CA LYS A 54 -7.54 -9.23 -8.34
C LYS A 54 -6.58 -8.11 -8.00
N ILE A 55 -6.28 -7.93 -6.72
CA ILE A 55 -5.22 -7.01 -6.28
C ILE A 55 -3.86 -7.50 -6.79
N LEU A 56 -3.10 -6.60 -7.40
CA LEU A 56 -1.75 -6.84 -7.87
C LEU A 56 -0.76 -6.33 -6.83
N VAL A 57 0.37 -7.02 -6.75
CA VAL A 57 1.51 -6.58 -5.96
C VAL A 57 2.13 -5.38 -6.66
N SER A 58 2.18 -4.25 -5.98
CA SER A 58 2.88 -3.05 -6.47
C SER A 58 4.24 -2.89 -5.80
N MET A 59 5.11 -2.09 -6.41
CA MET A 59 6.28 -1.58 -5.69
C MET A 59 5.84 -0.69 -4.51
N PRO A 60 6.67 -0.60 -3.46
CA PRO A 60 6.50 0.41 -2.43
C PRO A 60 6.45 1.81 -3.05
N LYS A 61 5.68 2.72 -2.46
CA LYS A 61 5.86 4.15 -2.74
C LYS A 61 7.26 4.53 -2.32
N ILE A 62 8.07 5.10 -3.20
CA ILE A 62 9.43 5.53 -2.86
C ILE A 62 9.62 6.98 -3.29
N THR A 63 10.67 7.63 -2.79
CA THR A 63 10.99 8.98 -3.24
C THR A 63 11.37 8.96 -4.72
N TRP A 64 11.06 10.04 -5.43
CA TRP A 64 11.45 10.20 -6.82
C TRP A 64 12.97 10.04 -7.02
N GLN A 65 13.76 10.71 -6.18
CA GLN A 65 15.23 10.60 -6.20
C GLN A 65 15.71 9.14 -6.10
N PHE A 66 15.11 8.32 -5.23
CA PHE A 66 15.49 6.91 -5.13
C PHE A 66 15.10 6.16 -6.39
N TRP A 67 13.89 6.38 -6.91
CA TRP A 67 13.41 5.74 -8.13
C TRP A 67 14.32 6.06 -9.32
N GLU A 68 14.58 7.34 -9.57
CA GLU A 68 15.44 7.81 -10.67
C GLU A 68 16.84 7.22 -10.61
N THR A 69 17.43 7.15 -9.41
CA THR A 69 18.76 6.52 -9.19
C THR A 69 18.80 5.06 -9.66
N HIS A 70 17.70 4.32 -9.50
CA HIS A 70 17.64 2.88 -9.80
C HIS A 70 16.98 2.54 -11.14
N TYR A 71 16.23 3.49 -11.71
CA TYR A 71 15.48 3.34 -12.96
C TYR A 71 15.61 4.61 -13.82
N PRO A 72 16.83 4.97 -14.24
CA PRO A 72 17.11 6.26 -14.90
C PRO A 72 16.41 6.42 -16.25
N GLU A 73 16.01 5.32 -16.89
CA GLU A 73 15.29 5.35 -18.17
C GLU A 73 13.76 5.50 -18.02
N THR A 74 13.27 5.67 -16.79
CA THR A 74 11.83 5.83 -16.52
C THR A 74 11.29 7.07 -17.23
N LYS A 75 10.21 6.89 -17.99
CA LYS A 75 9.43 8.00 -18.54
C LYS A 75 8.34 8.40 -17.55
N VAL A 76 8.23 9.69 -17.29
CA VAL A 76 7.14 10.31 -16.50
C VAL A 76 6.22 11.05 -17.46
N LEU A 77 4.91 10.95 -17.24
CA LEU A 77 3.95 11.76 -17.99
C LEU A 77 4.14 13.22 -17.58
N SER A 78 4.48 14.08 -18.54
CA SER A 78 4.64 15.50 -18.25
C SER A 78 3.29 16.16 -17.98
N VAL A 79 3.22 16.92 -16.90
CA VAL A 79 2.10 17.81 -16.58
C VAL A 79 2.48 19.21 -17.05
N GLY A 80 2.24 19.48 -18.34
CA GLY A 80 2.62 20.76 -18.96
C GLY A 80 2.17 22.00 -18.15
N ASP A 81 2.96 23.07 -18.23
CA ASP A 81 2.73 24.37 -17.58
C ASP A 81 2.60 24.34 -16.05
N ASN A 82 3.50 23.62 -15.37
CA ASN A 82 3.59 23.58 -13.91
C ASN A 82 4.92 24.22 -13.45
N ILE A 83 5.00 25.53 -13.62
CA ILE A 83 6.19 26.32 -13.31
C ILE A 83 6.15 26.72 -11.84
N ASP A 84 7.22 26.42 -11.11
CA ASP A 84 7.34 26.82 -9.71
C ASP A 84 7.67 28.32 -9.54
N ARG A 85 7.72 28.78 -8.28
CA ARG A 85 8.02 30.19 -7.96
C ARG A 85 9.40 30.67 -8.43
N PHE A 86 10.28 29.77 -8.88
CA PHE A 86 11.62 30.07 -9.38
C PHE A 86 11.71 29.92 -10.91
N GLY A 87 10.60 29.69 -11.60
CA GLY A 87 10.59 29.54 -13.06
C GLY A 87 10.94 28.13 -13.54
N GLN A 88 11.00 27.12 -12.66
CA GLN A 88 11.35 25.76 -13.05
C GLN A 88 10.10 24.92 -13.31
N GLN A 89 10.08 24.20 -14.43
CA GLN A 89 9.03 23.21 -14.73
C GLN A 89 9.13 22.06 -13.72
N ARG A 90 7.98 21.71 -13.12
CA ARG A 90 7.85 20.61 -12.17
C ARG A 90 6.91 19.55 -12.70
N GLU A 91 7.29 18.30 -12.55
CA GLU A 91 6.44 17.16 -12.87
C GLU A 91 5.66 16.63 -11.65
N ASP A 92 5.74 17.35 -10.53
CA ASP A 92 5.04 17.07 -9.28
C ASP A 92 4.17 18.25 -8.82
N GLU A 93 3.11 17.95 -8.07
CA GLU A 93 2.29 18.98 -7.44
C GLU A 93 3.11 19.70 -6.35
N ALA A 94 3.35 21.00 -6.53
CA ALA A 94 4.10 21.81 -5.58
C ALA A 94 3.36 22.03 -4.24
N TRP A 95 2.06 21.80 -4.20
CA TRP A 95 1.23 22.01 -3.02
C TRP A 95 0.15 20.95 -2.87
N ASP A 96 0.05 20.37 -1.67
CA ASP A 96 -1.02 19.45 -1.30
C ASP A 96 -2.30 20.23 -0.97
N GLY A 97 -3.21 20.31 -1.95
CA GLY A 97 -4.51 20.96 -1.78
C GLY A 97 -5.42 20.33 -0.72
N TYR A 98 -5.07 19.14 -0.22
CA TYR A 98 -5.80 18.40 0.80
C TYR A 98 -5.16 18.52 2.19
N GLN A 99 -4.19 19.41 2.41
CA GLN A 99 -3.50 19.57 3.69
C GLN A 99 -4.49 19.73 4.88
N ARG A 100 -5.51 20.58 4.75
CA ARG A 100 -6.55 20.77 5.79
C ARG A 100 -7.34 19.50 6.06
N TYR A 101 -7.63 18.73 5.01
CA TYR A 101 -8.28 17.43 5.14
C TYR A 101 -7.39 16.49 5.94
N HIS A 102 -6.09 16.40 5.64
CA HIS A 102 -5.16 15.54 6.35
C HIS A 102 -4.97 15.91 7.84
N GLN A 103 -5.08 17.19 8.18
CA GLN A 103 -4.94 17.69 9.56
C GLN A 103 -6.20 17.51 10.42
N SER A 104 -7.38 17.45 9.81
CA SER A 104 -8.65 17.25 10.54
C SER A 104 -8.73 15.86 11.19
N SER A 105 -9.37 15.74 12.36
CA SER A 105 -9.66 14.46 13.01
C SER A 105 -10.88 13.73 12.44
N ASN A 106 -11.66 14.38 11.55
CA ASN A 106 -12.88 13.81 10.98
C ASN A 106 -12.57 12.59 10.10
N ALA A 107 -13.48 11.61 10.13
CA ALA A 107 -13.49 10.52 9.17
C ALA A 107 -14.03 11.06 7.84
N GLY A 108 -13.24 10.95 6.77
CA GLY A 108 -13.67 11.34 5.43
C GLY A 108 -14.00 12.82 5.23
N ILE A 109 -14.70 13.09 4.11
CA ILE A 109 -15.07 14.46 3.69
C ILE A 109 -16.54 14.78 3.99
N SER A 110 -17.39 13.78 4.17
CA SER A 110 -18.84 13.96 4.40
C SER A 110 -19.18 14.49 5.80
N GLY A 111 -18.18 14.61 6.69
CA GLY A 111 -18.41 14.95 8.09
C GLY A 111 -19.03 13.80 8.91
N THR A 112 -19.19 12.61 8.32
CA THR A 112 -19.71 11.43 9.02
C THR A 112 -18.82 11.10 10.22
N ARG A 113 -19.41 11.02 11.41
CA ARG A 113 -18.70 10.47 12.58
C ARG A 113 -18.57 8.95 12.42
N TYR A 114 -17.34 8.49 12.31
CA TYR A 114 -16.99 7.08 12.48
C TYR A 114 -16.17 6.97 13.76
N ASN A 115 -16.65 6.16 14.70
CA ASN A 115 -16.02 5.96 15.99
C ASN A 115 -15.54 4.53 16.09
N ASP A 116 -14.23 4.34 15.94
CA ASP A 116 -13.56 3.08 16.25
C ASP A 116 -12.44 3.39 17.23
N PHE A 117 -12.56 2.91 18.46
CA PHE A 117 -11.65 3.26 19.54
C PHE A 117 -10.30 2.54 19.47
N ARG A 118 -10.09 1.64 18.50
CA ARG A 118 -8.82 0.92 18.36
C ARG A 118 -7.70 1.84 17.89
N LEU A 119 -7.99 2.81 17.02
CA LEU A 119 -7.04 3.81 16.50
C LEU A 119 -7.75 5.13 16.15
N LYS A 120 -7.00 6.22 16.08
CA LYS A 120 -7.52 7.52 15.59
C LYS A 120 -7.97 7.37 14.13
N ASN A 121 -9.05 8.06 13.74
CA ASN A 121 -9.61 7.98 12.38
C ASN A 121 -8.56 8.18 11.27
N LYS A 122 -7.71 9.21 11.39
CA LYS A 122 -6.64 9.51 10.43
C LYS A 122 -5.28 8.90 10.78
N GLU A 123 -5.21 7.93 11.69
CA GLU A 123 -4.02 7.08 11.81
C GLU A 123 -3.82 6.34 10.48
N LYS A 124 -2.63 6.43 9.89
CA LYS A 124 -2.29 5.65 8.69
C LYS A 124 -1.94 4.24 9.11
N VAL A 125 -2.40 3.27 8.36
CA VAL A 125 -2.10 1.86 8.58
C VAL A 125 -1.59 1.22 7.30
N VAL A 126 -0.71 0.24 7.46
CA VAL A 126 -0.48 -0.79 6.44
C VAL A 126 -1.57 -1.85 6.64
N GLY A 127 -2.52 -1.95 5.72
CA GLY A 127 -3.55 -2.98 5.70
C GLY A 127 -3.08 -4.20 4.92
N VAL A 128 -3.16 -5.39 5.52
CA VAL A 128 -2.78 -6.66 4.92
C VAL A 128 -3.93 -7.64 5.00
N ARG A 129 -4.23 -8.31 3.88
CA ARG A 129 -5.27 -9.34 3.77
C ARG A 129 -4.67 -10.69 3.37
N ILE A 130 -4.70 -11.67 4.27
CA ILE A 130 -4.31 -13.05 3.96
C ILE A 130 -5.55 -13.95 4.05
N ALA A 131 -6.01 -14.43 2.90
CA ALA A 131 -7.32 -15.05 2.76
C ALA A 131 -8.40 -14.12 3.37
N GLU A 132 -9.16 -14.62 4.34
CA GLU A 132 -10.20 -13.85 5.04
C GLU A 132 -9.71 -13.17 6.33
N ASN A 133 -8.40 -13.15 6.58
CA ASN A 133 -7.81 -12.53 7.75
C ASN A 133 -7.24 -11.16 7.41
N TYR A 134 -7.68 -10.16 8.16
CA TYR A 134 -7.29 -8.77 7.99
C TYR A 134 -6.45 -8.32 9.18
N ARG A 135 -5.31 -7.71 8.91
CA ARG A 135 -4.47 -7.09 9.92
C ARG A 135 -4.03 -5.69 9.48
N ALA A 136 -4.11 -4.76 10.42
CA ALA A 136 -3.63 -3.40 10.27
C ALA A 136 -2.36 -3.19 11.12
N TYR A 137 -1.35 -2.58 10.52
CA TYR A 137 -0.12 -2.16 11.21
C TYR A 137 -0.10 -0.62 11.25
N PRO A 138 -0.39 0.00 12.41
CA PRO A 138 -0.33 1.45 12.55
C PRO A 138 1.05 2.00 12.22
N PHE A 139 1.11 3.15 11.53
CA PHE A 139 2.38 3.80 11.23
C PHE A 139 3.14 4.16 12.52
N SER A 140 2.41 4.41 13.62
CA SER A 140 2.99 4.62 14.94
C SER A 140 3.88 3.47 15.46
N VAL A 141 3.62 2.22 15.07
CA VAL A 141 4.48 1.05 15.41
C VAL A 141 5.87 1.24 14.81
N PHE A 142 5.94 1.78 13.60
CA PHE A 142 7.19 1.93 12.87
C PHE A 142 8.05 3.12 13.31
N LYS A 143 7.59 3.91 14.29
CA LYS A 143 8.43 4.97 14.89
C LYS A 143 9.64 4.41 15.64
N LYS A 144 9.57 3.16 16.09
CA LYS A 144 10.63 2.48 16.87
C LYS A 144 11.40 1.46 16.04
N THR A 145 10.88 1.05 14.88
CA THR A 145 11.47 0.02 14.02
C THR A 145 11.01 0.23 12.59
N ALA A 146 11.85 -0.05 11.59
CA ALA A 146 11.41 -0.04 10.19
C ALA A 146 10.71 -1.33 9.78
N ILE A 147 10.84 -2.40 10.58
CA ILE A 147 10.37 -3.75 10.23
C ILE A 147 9.54 -4.38 11.35
N VAL A 148 8.61 -5.24 10.95
CA VAL A 148 7.82 -6.10 11.84
C VAL A 148 7.80 -7.53 11.28
N ASN A 149 8.24 -8.49 12.09
CA ASN A 149 8.11 -9.92 11.81
C ASN A 149 6.81 -10.43 12.42
N ASP A 150 5.82 -10.78 11.60
CA ASP A 150 4.50 -11.22 12.09
C ASP A 150 4.07 -12.52 11.40
N THR A 151 2.95 -13.09 11.86
CA THR A 151 2.27 -14.24 11.27
C THR A 151 0.77 -13.96 11.23
N ILE A 152 0.18 -13.94 10.03
CA ILE A 152 -1.27 -13.77 9.84
C ILE A 152 -1.81 -15.10 9.32
N ALA A 153 -2.78 -15.71 10.01
CA ALA A 153 -3.40 -16.98 9.60
C ALA A 153 -2.36 -18.04 9.19
N GLN A 154 -1.33 -18.22 10.03
CA GLN A 154 -0.20 -19.14 9.82
C GLN A 154 0.79 -18.76 8.71
N ARG A 155 0.58 -17.64 7.99
CA ARG A 155 1.51 -17.15 6.96
C ARG A 155 2.48 -16.13 7.56
N PRO A 156 3.79 -16.44 7.65
CA PRO A 156 4.79 -15.51 8.15
C PRO A 156 5.02 -14.36 7.18
N VAL A 157 4.89 -13.14 7.68
CA VAL A 157 5.09 -11.92 6.90
C VAL A 157 6.15 -11.01 7.53
N LEU A 158 6.90 -10.33 6.68
CA LEU A 158 7.73 -9.18 7.02
C LEU A 158 6.98 -7.95 6.54
N VAL A 159 6.64 -7.05 7.45
CA VAL A 159 6.09 -5.74 7.12
C VAL A 159 7.18 -4.70 7.30
N PHE A 160 7.42 -3.92 6.26
CA PHE A 160 8.40 -2.86 6.22
C PHE A 160 7.71 -1.52 6.04
N HIS A 161 8.11 -0.53 6.84
CA HIS A 161 7.75 0.87 6.64
C HIS A 161 8.93 1.79 6.97
N HIS A 162 9.34 2.62 6.01
CA HIS A 162 10.35 3.65 6.21
C HIS A 162 9.67 5.01 6.42
N ASN A 163 9.75 5.55 7.64
CA ASN A 163 9.04 6.78 8.01
C ASN A 163 9.42 7.99 7.15
N LYS A 164 10.70 8.10 6.73
CA LYS A 164 11.19 9.27 5.99
C LYS A 164 10.73 9.27 4.54
N SER A 165 10.81 8.13 3.84
CA SER A 165 10.38 8.04 2.43
C SER A 165 8.93 7.64 2.25
N GLY A 166 8.27 7.13 3.29
CA GLY A 166 6.93 6.54 3.22
C GLY A 166 6.92 5.15 2.58
N ALA A 167 8.08 4.58 2.24
CA ALA A 167 8.19 3.29 1.60
C ALA A 167 7.61 2.18 2.45
N THR A 168 6.73 1.38 1.84
CA THR A 168 6.03 0.31 2.54
C THR A 168 5.97 -0.93 1.68
N ALA A 169 6.38 -2.05 2.23
CA ALA A 169 6.32 -3.34 1.56
C ALA A 169 5.94 -4.45 2.54
N VAL A 170 5.25 -5.46 2.03
CA VAL A 170 4.99 -6.70 2.76
C VAL A 170 5.56 -7.85 1.97
N PHE A 171 6.27 -8.74 2.66
CA PHE A 171 6.89 -9.92 2.08
C PHE A 171 6.48 -11.17 2.82
N LEU A 172 6.45 -12.29 2.12
CA LEU A 172 6.49 -13.59 2.77
C LEU A 172 7.89 -13.82 3.32
N ARG A 173 7.98 -14.36 4.55
CA ARG A 173 9.26 -14.70 5.17
C ARG A 173 9.75 -16.09 4.82
N PHE A 174 9.45 -16.57 3.61
CA PHE A 174 9.93 -17.85 3.12
C PHE A 174 10.76 -17.66 1.86
N VAL A 175 11.92 -18.31 1.81
CA VAL A 175 12.74 -18.43 0.59
C VAL A 175 13.01 -19.91 0.38
N GLY A 176 12.38 -20.49 -0.65
CA GLY A 176 12.27 -21.94 -0.77
C GLY A 176 11.52 -22.51 0.45
N THR A 177 12.15 -23.46 1.15
CA THR A 177 11.58 -24.09 2.36
C THR A 177 11.99 -23.39 3.66
N LYS A 178 12.93 -22.43 3.62
CA LYS A 178 13.47 -21.79 4.82
C LYS A 178 12.61 -20.61 5.24
N ARG A 179 12.14 -20.62 6.49
CA ARG A 179 11.54 -19.45 7.16
C ARG A 179 12.64 -18.52 7.65
N LEU A 180 12.52 -17.23 7.36
CA LEU A 180 13.45 -16.19 7.76
C LEU A 180 12.87 -15.33 8.88
N THR A 181 13.75 -14.86 9.77
CA THR A 181 13.48 -13.83 10.77
C THR A 181 14.42 -12.68 10.48
N PHE A 182 13.85 -11.49 10.31
CA PHE A 182 14.61 -10.31 9.90
C PHE A 182 14.96 -9.43 11.09
N VAL A 183 16.21 -8.97 11.13
CA VAL A 183 16.80 -8.18 12.20
C VAL A 183 17.68 -7.07 11.63
N ASN A 184 18.13 -6.15 12.49
CA ASN A 184 19.15 -5.15 12.15
C ASN A 184 18.81 -4.33 10.89
N SER A 185 17.61 -3.72 10.84
CA SER A 185 17.23 -2.87 9.71
C SER A 185 17.94 -1.51 9.74
N VAL A 186 18.58 -1.13 8.64
CA VAL A 186 19.17 0.20 8.44
C VAL A 186 18.68 0.73 7.09
N ASP A 187 17.95 1.85 7.12
CA ASP A 187 17.31 2.44 5.94
C ASP A 187 16.45 1.41 5.18
N TYR A 188 16.87 1.00 3.98
CA TYR A 188 16.19 0.00 3.15
C TYR A 188 16.75 -1.42 3.28
N LEU A 189 17.83 -1.58 4.05
CA LEU A 189 18.53 -2.85 4.19
C LEU A 189 18.11 -3.56 5.46
N VAL A 190 18.03 -4.90 5.40
CA VAL A 190 17.73 -5.74 6.56
C VAL A 190 18.48 -7.06 6.46
N GLN A 191 18.90 -7.60 7.58
CA GLN A 191 19.56 -8.90 7.65
C GLN A 191 18.57 -9.98 8.10
N ASP A 192 18.72 -11.23 7.65
CA ASP A 192 18.05 -12.37 8.30
C ASP A 192 18.98 -13.12 9.25
N GLU A 193 18.44 -13.64 10.35
CA GLU A 193 19.21 -14.37 11.38
C GLU A 193 19.73 -15.72 10.89
N GLN A 194 19.00 -16.40 10.01
CA GLN A 194 19.26 -17.80 9.67
C GLN A 194 20.45 -17.96 8.71
N THR A 195 20.67 -16.97 7.86
CA THR A 195 21.70 -17.02 6.82
C THR A 195 22.60 -15.82 6.79
N GLU A 196 22.33 -14.82 7.63
CA GLU A 196 23.05 -13.55 7.70
C GLU A 196 23.04 -12.78 6.37
N THR A 197 22.11 -13.11 5.46
CA THR A 197 21.97 -12.46 4.16
C THR A 197 21.41 -11.06 4.36
N LEU A 198 21.97 -10.09 3.64
CA LEU A 198 21.49 -8.72 3.60
C LEU A 198 20.51 -8.54 2.44
N TRP A 199 19.37 -7.93 2.70
CA TRP A 199 18.26 -7.77 1.77
C TRP A 199 17.91 -6.30 1.57
N ASN A 200 17.68 -5.89 0.33
CA ASN A 200 17.13 -4.59 0.01
C ASN A 200 15.59 -4.68 -0.04
N LEU A 201 14.88 -3.96 0.83
CA LEU A 201 13.42 -4.01 0.96
C LEU A 201 12.68 -3.18 -0.10
N ILE A 202 13.37 -2.31 -0.84
CA ILE A 202 12.78 -1.65 -2.01
C ILE A 202 12.69 -2.59 -3.20
N THR A 203 13.73 -3.39 -3.47
CA THR A 203 13.74 -4.35 -4.58
C THR A 203 13.23 -5.74 -4.17
N GLY A 204 13.42 -6.10 -2.91
CA GLY A 204 13.19 -7.42 -2.33
C GLY A 204 14.34 -8.39 -2.60
N ILE A 205 15.47 -7.92 -3.13
CA ILE A 205 16.61 -8.75 -3.57
C ILE A 205 17.62 -8.86 -2.43
N ALA A 206 18.17 -10.06 -2.24
CA ALA A 206 19.35 -10.30 -1.42
C ALA A 206 20.59 -9.71 -2.12
N VAL A 207 21.24 -8.75 -1.47
CA VAL A 207 22.39 -8.02 -2.02
C VAL A 207 23.73 -8.64 -1.59
N GLU A 208 23.77 -9.28 -0.41
CA GLU A 208 24.97 -9.90 0.15
C GLU A 208 24.63 -11.17 0.95
N GLY A 209 25.61 -12.06 1.15
CA GLY A 209 25.45 -13.29 1.93
C GLY A 209 24.97 -14.50 1.12
N LYS A 210 24.58 -15.57 1.83
CA LYS A 210 24.35 -16.91 1.27
C LYS A 210 23.21 -16.96 0.25
N LEU A 211 22.25 -16.05 0.36
CA LEU A 211 21.09 -16.00 -0.53
C LEU A 211 21.20 -14.88 -1.58
N LYS A 212 22.39 -14.30 -1.81
CA LYS A 212 22.61 -13.22 -2.80
C LYS A 212 21.96 -13.53 -4.15
N GLY A 213 21.26 -12.54 -4.70
CA GLY A 213 20.49 -12.63 -5.95
C GLY A 213 19.12 -13.30 -5.84
N LYS A 214 18.78 -13.95 -4.72
CA LYS A 214 17.41 -14.41 -4.45
C LYS A 214 16.51 -13.23 -4.14
N ARG A 215 15.20 -13.43 -4.29
CA ARG A 215 14.18 -12.39 -4.09
C ARG A 215 13.12 -12.85 -3.10
N LEU A 216 12.78 -11.99 -2.15
CA LEU A 216 11.62 -12.14 -1.28
C LEU A 216 10.33 -12.00 -2.09
N GLN A 217 9.42 -12.94 -1.91
CA GLN A 217 8.10 -12.84 -2.51
C GLN A 217 7.31 -11.74 -1.81
N ARG A 218 6.98 -10.68 -2.56
CA ARG A 218 6.10 -9.62 -2.09
C ARG A 218 4.66 -10.10 -1.96
N TYR A 219 3.93 -9.45 -1.08
CA TYR A 219 2.52 -9.71 -0.82
C TYR A 219 1.72 -8.40 -0.90
N PRO A 220 0.49 -8.40 -1.44
CA PRO A 220 -0.31 -7.19 -1.55
C PRO A 220 -0.60 -6.54 -0.19
N ALA A 221 -0.45 -5.23 -0.14
CA ALA A 221 -0.76 -4.41 1.02
C ALA A 221 -1.21 -3.02 0.59
N VAL A 222 -1.89 -2.32 1.49
CA VAL A 222 -2.46 -0.99 1.21
C VAL A 222 -2.08 -0.01 2.30
N ASN A 223 -1.73 1.21 1.91
CA ASN A 223 -1.55 2.33 2.85
C ASN A 223 -2.81 3.17 2.82
N VAL A 224 -3.50 3.25 3.95
CA VAL A 224 -4.82 3.86 4.03
C VAL A 224 -5.05 4.43 5.43
N TYR A 225 -5.99 5.36 5.56
CA TYR A 225 -6.44 5.81 6.88
C TYR A 225 -7.26 4.74 7.58
N TRP A 226 -7.12 4.67 8.90
CA TRP A 226 -7.82 3.72 9.75
C TRP A 226 -9.33 3.74 9.57
N PHE A 227 -9.95 4.92 9.53
CA PHE A 227 -11.41 5.04 9.38
C PHE A 227 -11.92 4.33 8.12
N ALA A 228 -11.15 4.40 7.02
CA ALA A 228 -11.51 3.72 5.80
C ALA A 228 -11.27 2.22 5.96
N TRP A 229 -10.07 1.79 6.38
CA TRP A 229 -9.77 0.37 6.56
C TRP A 229 -10.75 -0.37 7.47
N ALA A 230 -10.98 0.15 8.67
CA ALA A 230 -11.84 -0.47 9.67
C ALA A 230 -13.31 -0.51 9.25
N ARG A 231 -13.77 0.47 8.46
CA ARG A 231 -15.16 0.51 7.98
C ARG A 231 -15.41 -0.50 6.86
N TYR A 232 -14.38 -0.91 6.11
CA TYR A 232 -14.46 -2.00 5.14
C TYR A 232 -14.13 -3.37 5.75
N HIS A 233 -13.30 -3.40 6.79
CA HIS A 233 -12.84 -4.62 7.46
C HIS A 233 -13.01 -4.51 8.98
N PRO A 234 -14.24 -4.50 9.52
CA PRO A 234 -14.49 -4.24 10.94
C PRO A 234 -13.83 -5.29 11.85
N ALA A 235 -13.78 -6.54 11.42
CA ALA A 235 -13.12 -7.64 12.14
C ALA A 235 -11.58 -7.61 12.07
N THR A 236 -10.97 -6.63 11.38
CA THR A 236 -9.50 -6.53 11.29
C THR A 236 -8.86 -6.52 12.67
N THR A 237 -7.78 -7.27 12.83
CA THR A 237 -6.93 -7.13 14.01
C THR A 237 -6.00 -5.93 13.83
N VAL A 238 -5.53 -5.36 14.95
CA VAL A 238 -4.54 -4.28 14.97
C VAL A 238 -3.28 -4.82 15.62
N TYR A 239 -2.14 -4.70 14.94
CA TYR A 239 -0.83 -5.05 15.49
C TYR A 239 -0.45 -4.05 16.60
N ARG A 240 0.07 -4.57 17.71
CA ARG A 240 0.46 -3.80 18.90
C ARG A 240 1.88 -4.14 19.31
#